data_AF-A0A0G4NQU1-F1
#
_entry.id   AF-A0A0G4NQU1-F1
#
_cell.length_a   1.000
_cell.length_b   1.000
_cell.length_c   1.000
_cell.angle_alpha   90.00
_cell.angle_beta   90.00
_cell.angle_gamma   90.00
#
_symmetry.space_group_name_H-M   'P 1'
#
loop_
_entity.id
_entity.type
_entity.pdbx_description
1 polymer ?
#
loop_
_entity_poly.entity_id
_entity_poly.type
_entity_poly.pdbx_seq_one_letter_code
_entity_poly.pdbx_strand_id
1 'polypeptide(L)'
;MADSSAPAPAPPTEAVANMHLDSVTGEMVSKSELKKRQKNRERDAKKAEKAAAAPPKPVAAKKDNAEADEKALDPRQYFEIRSRAINKCASPPSLSTSELRLLTIDYDVRKFTTDFGHLKSGEHNKDKILRVGARIYNKRASGSKLVFYDVRVEGVKVQVMCQAQEVTGDVSFDDQHLHLR
;
A
#
# COMPACT_ATOMS: atom_id res chain seq x y z
N MET A 1 89.70 3.73 4.59
CA MET A 1 88.33 3.38 4.17
C MET A 1 87.91 2.25 5.09
N ALA A 2 87.30 2.48 6.25
CA ALA A 2 85.97 3.01 6.53
C ALA A 2 85.26 1.90 7.34
N ASP A 3 84.99 2.25 8.59
CA ASP A 3 84.29 1.49 9.62
C ASP A 3 82.83 1.20 9.23
N SER A 4 82.28 0.05 9.66
CA SER A 4 80.93 -0.08 10.23
C SER A 4 80.43 -1.53 10.24
N SER A 5 80.41 -2.07 11.45
CA SER A 5 79.56 -3.19 11.88
C SER A 5 78.08 -2.79 11.75
N ALA A 6 77.24 -3.63 11.13
CA ALA A 6 75.78 -3.48 11.12
C ALA A 6 75.11 -4.69 11.82
N PRO A 7 74.22 -4.46 12.82
CA PRO A 7 73.67 -5.49 13.68
C PRO A 7 72.36 -6.12 13.15
N ALA A 8 72.02 -7.29 13.71
CA ALA A 8 70.84 -8.09 13.44
C ALA A 8 69.50 -7.35 13.67
N PRO A 9 68.42 -7.69 12.94
CA PRO A 9 67.13 -7.04 13.12
C PRO A 9 66.43 -7.52 14.41
N ALA A 10 66.16 -6.56 15.30
CA ALA A 10 65.34 -6.73 16.50
C ALA A 10 63.83 -6.76 16.15
N PRO A 11 62.97 -7.37 17.00
CA PRO A 11 61.54 -7.54 16.76
C PRO A 11 60.73 -6.23 16.84
N PRO A 12 59.53 -6.14 16.23
CA PRO A 12 58.71 -4.94 16.24
C PRO A 12 57.93 -4.82 17.56
N THR A 13 58.56 -4.27 18.60
CA THR A 13 57.94 -4.08 19.93
C THR A 13 57.24 -2.73 20.13
N GLU A 14 57.00 -1.92 19.10
CA GLU A 14 56.35 -0.60 19.25
C GLU A 14 54.84 -0.59 18.92
N ALA A 15 54.29 -1.60 18.25
CA ALA A 15 52.87 -1.65 17.91
C ALA A 15 51.94 -2.06 19.08
N VAL A 16 52.51 -2.57 20.18
CA VAL A 16 51.77 -3.05 21.37
C VAL A 16 51.48 -1.97 22.41
N ALA A 17 52.07 -0.77 22.31
CA ALA A 17 51.94 0.27 23.34
C ALA A 17 50.61 1.07 23.31
N ASN A 18 49.78 0.90 22.27
CA ASN A 18 48.55 1.71 22.11
C ASN A 18 47.26 0.89 21.94
N MET A 19 47.29 -0.40 22.24
CA MET A 19 46.09 -1.25 22.26
C MET A 19 45.43 -1.21 23.64
N HIS A 20 44.14 -0.94 23.68
CA HIS A 20 43.32 -0.85 24.87
C HIS A 20 42.28 -1.96 24.83
N LEU A 21 42.06 -2.60 25.97
CA LEU A 21 41.11 -3.71 26.07
C LEU A 21 39.67 -3.19 26.08
N ASP A 22 38.83 -3.72 25.21
CA ASP A 22 37.39 -3.47 25.25
C ASP A 22 36.71 -4.49 26.16
N SER A 23 36.31 -4.07 27.36
CA SER A 23 35.72 -4.93 28.39
C SER A 23 34.40 -5.63 27.98
N VAL A 24 33.77 -5.20 26.88
CA VAL A 24 32.50 -5.75 26.39
C VAL A 24 32.70 -6.81 25.30
N THR A 25 33.73 -6.69 24.47
CA THR A 25 34.00 -7.60 23.34
C THR A 25 35.25 -8.46 23.53
N GLY A 26 36.08 -8.15 24.53
CA GLY A 26 37.31 -8.88 24.83
C GLY A 26 38.46 -8.63 23.84
N GLU A 27 38.25 -7.77 22.84
CA GLU A 27 39.25 -7.49 21.79
C GLU A 27 40.21 -6.35 22.22
N MET A 28 41.48 -6.48 21.83
CA MET A 28 42.46 -5.40 21.95
C MET A 28 42.30 -4.41 20.79
N VAL A 29 41.83 -3.20 21.09
CA VAL A 29 41.49 -2.20 20.07
C VAL A 29 42.19 -0.88 20.35
N SER A 30 42.53 -0.12 19.31
CA SER A 30 43.20 1.18 19.49
C SER A 30 42.32 2.20 20.23
N LYS A 31 42.93 3.20 20.90
CA LYS A 31 42.22 4.27 21.65
C LYS A 31 41.10 4.95 20.84
N SER A 32 41.27 5.10 19.52
CA SER A 32 40.31 5.74 18.62
C SER A 32 39.15 4.82 18.26
N GLU A 33 39.40 3.53 18.10
CA GLU A 33 38.36 2.51 17.88
C GLU A 33 37.48 2.32 19.12
N LEU A 34 38.08 2.27 20.31
CA LEU A 34 37.34 2.14 21.58
C LEU A 34 36.38 3.30 21.82
N LYS A 35 36.81 4.54 21.53
CA LYS A 35 35.95 5.73 21.58
C LYS A 35 34.80 5.64 20.56
N LYS A 36 35.02 5.11 19.36
CA LYS A 36 33.96 4.89 18.36
C LYS A 36 32.96 3.83 18.82
N ARG A 37 33.44 2.72 19.39
CA ARG A 37 32.60 1.63 19.90
C ARG A 37 31.74 2.09 21.09
N GLN A 38 32.31 2.84 22.03
CA GLN A 38 31.57 3.43 23.15
C GLN A 38 30.51 4.43 22.67
N LYS A 39 30.84 5.32 21.73
CA LYS A 39 29.88 6.30 21.17
C LYS A 39 28.73 5.62 20.40
N ASN A 40 29.01 4.53 19.70
CA ASN A 40 27.97 3.73 19.05
C ASN A 40 27.05 3.07 20.08
N ARG A 41 27.59 2.47 21.14
CA ARG A 41 26.80 1.87 22.23
C ARG A 41 25.93 2.90 22.94
N GLU A 42 26.47 4.07 23.25
CA GLU A 42 25.68 5.16 23.87
C GLU A 42 24.56 5.66 22.94
N ARG A 43 24.82 5.74 21.63
CA ARG A 43 23.80 6.11 20.63
C ARG A 43 22.71 5.04 20.53
N ASP A 44 23.09 3.78 20.59
CA ASP A 44 22.15 2.66 20.45
C ASP A 44 21.34 2.47 21.74
N ALA A 45 21.94 2.68 22.92
CA ALA A 45 21.24 2.77 24.20
C ALA A 45 20.25 3.95 24.23
N LYS A 46 20.67 5.15 23.78
CA LYS A 46 19.77 6.32 23.67
C LYS A 46 18.65 6.12 22.66
N LYS A 47 18.84 5.30 21.62
CA LYS A 47 17.79 4.92 20.66
C LYS A 47 16.83 3.89 21.26
N ALA A 48 17.34 2.92 22.02
CA ALA A 48 16.52 1.93 22.70
C ALA A 48 15.65 2.55 23.80
N GLU A 49 16.18 3.49 24.59
CA GLU A 49 15.42 4.22 25.61
C GLU A 49 14.34 5.12 24.98
N LYS A 50 14.64 5.78 23.86
CA LYS A 50 13.65 6.56 23.10
C LYS A 50 12.59 5.70 22.42
N ALA A 51 12.90 4.46 22.07
CA ALA A 51 11.93 3.50 21.54
C ALA A 51 11.06 2.89 22.65
N ALA A 52 11.58 2.72 23.87
CA ALA A 52 10.85 2.19 25.02
C ALA A 52 9.97 3.25 25.72
N ALA A 53 10.36 4.53 25.68
CA ALA A 53 9.60 5.65 26.25
C ALA A 53 8.62 6.32 25.27
N ALA A 54 8.58 5.86 24.01
CA ALA A 54 7.57 6.32 23.07
C ALA A 54 6.21 5.71 23.47
N PRO A 55 5.16 6.53 23.72
CA PRO A 55 3.81 5.98 23.88
C PRO A 55 3.48 5.16 22.63
N PRO A 56 2.73 4.05 22.76
CA PRO A 56 2.35 3.25 21.61
C PRO A 56 1.69 4.19 20.61
N LYS A 57 2.38 4.46 19.50
CA LYS A 57 1.75 5.12 18.38
C LYS A 57 0.52 4.28 18.11
N PRO A 58 -0.70 4.86 18.06
CA PRO A 58 -1.83 4.12 17.57
C PRO A 58 -1.35 3.53 16.26
N VAL A 59 -1.45 2.21 16.16
CA VAL A 59 -1.34 1.54 14.88
C VAL A 59 -2.46 2.19 14.10
N ALA A 60 -2.13 3.26 13.38
CA ALA A 60 -2.90 3.71 12.26
C ALA A 60 -2.83 2.48 11.38
N ALA A 61 -3.85 1.64 11.53
CA ALA A 61 -4.15 0.58 10.60
C ALA A 61 -4.04 1.28 9.26
N LYS A 62 -2.92 1.03 8.57
CA LYS A 62 -2.96 1.12 7.13
C LYS A 62 -4.20 0.34 6.79
N LYS A 63 -5.15 1.01 6.14
CA LYS A 63 -6.27 0.35 5.47
C LYS A 63 -5.71 -0.46 4.29
N ASP A 64 -4.72 -1.31 4.55
CA ASP A 64 -4.21 -2.26 3.60
C ASP A 64 -5.27 -3.37 3.57
N ASN A 65 -6.14 -3.26 2.55
CA ASN A 65 -7.01 -4.33 2.07
C ASN A 65 -8.04 -4.93 3.04
N ALA A 66 -9.00 -4.13 3.51
CA ALA A 66 -10.26 -4.69 4.02
C ALA A 66 -10.92 -5.66 3.02
N GLU A 67 -10.69 -5.45 1.71
CA GLU A 67 -11.20 -6.29 0.63
C GLU A 67 -10.43 -7.61 0.44
N ALA A 68 -9.12 -7.67 0.80
CA ALA A 68 -8.37 -8.93 0.77
C ALA A 68 -8.60 -9.75 2.04
N ASP A 69 -8.75 -9.10 3.20
CA ASP A 69 -9.20 -9.76 4.42
C ASP A 69 -10.59 -10.38 4.18
N GLU A 70 -11.54 -9.63 3.60
CA GLU A 70 -12.89 -10.12 3.21
C GLU A 70 -12.88 -11.35 2.29
N LYS A 71 -11.86 -11.47 1.42
CA LYS A 71 -11.73 -12.59 0.46
C LYS A 71 -11.17 -13.87 1.10
N ALA A 72 -10.57 -13.75 2.28
CA ALA A 72 -10.08 -14.88 3.09
C ALA A 72 -11.14 -15.37 4.11
N LEU A 73 -12.26 -14.67 4.28
CA LEU A 73 -13.35 -15.11 5.15
C LEU A 73 -14.09 -16.32 4.58
N ASP A 74 -14.63 -17.13 5.50
CA ASP A 74 -15.58 -18.18 5.17
C ASP A 74 -16.83 -17.57 4.49
N PRO A 75 -17.42 -18.22 3.47
CA PRO A 75 -18.59 -17.70 2.76
C PRO A 75 -19.75 -17.30 3.67
N ARG A 76 -19.96 -17.99 4.80
CA ARG A 76 -21.02 -17.64 5.76
C ARG A 76 -20.70 -16.32 6.48
N GLN A 77 -19.46 -16.14 6.91
CA GLN A 77 -19.04 -14.91 7.58
C GLN A 77 -19.08 -13.72 6.63
N TYR A 78 -18.66 -13.90 5.37
CA TYR A 78 -18.79 -12.85 4.34
C TYR A 78 -20.25 -12.43 4.15
N PHE A 79 -21.17 -13.39 4.05
CA PHE A 79 -22.60 -13.10 3.93
C PHE A 79 -23.15 -12.31 5.13
N GLU A 80 -22.78 -12.69 6.36
CA GLU A 80 -23.20 -11.96 7.57
C GLU A 80 -22.64 -10.52 7.62
N ILE A 81 -21.35 -10.34 7.32
CA ILE A 81 -20.73 -9.01 7.30
C ILE A 81 -21.38 -8.14 6.23
N ARG A 82 -21.59 -8.70 5.03
CA ARG A 82 -22.14 -7.95 3.89
C ARG A 82 -23.61 -7.61 4.07
N SER A 83 -24.42 -8.52 4.60
CA SER A 83 -25.82 -8.24 4.92
C SER A 83 -25.95 -7.14 5.98
N ARG A 84 -25.13 -7.17 7.03
CA ARG A 84 -25.07 -6.07 8.03
C ARG A 84 -24.65 -4.75 7.41
N ALA A 85 -23.64 -4.74 6.54
CA ALA A 85 -23.19 -3.52 5.85
C ALA A 85 -24.27 -2.93 4.93
N ILE A 86 -24.96 -3.76 4.15
CA ILE A 86 -26.06 -3.32 3.28
C ILE A 86 -27.24 -2.80 4.12
N ASN A 87 -27.62 -3.50 5.19
CA ASN A 87 -28.70 -3.07 6.08
C ASN A 87 -28.40 -1.73 6.76
N LYS A 88 -27.13 -1.50 7.13
CA LYS A 88 -26.68 -0.20 7.64
C LYS A 88 -26.77 0.90 6.58
N CYS A 89 -26.49 0.59 5.32
CA CYS A 89 -26.60 1.52 4.20
C CYS A 89 -28.06 1.82 3.82
N ALA A 90 -28.97 0.87 4.05
CA ALA A 90 -30.42 1.01 3.82
C ALA A 90 -31.17 1.68 5.00
N SER A 91 -30.54 1.77 6.17
CA SER A 91 -31.10 2.37 7.39
C SER A 91 -31.28 3.90 7.36
N PRO A 92 -30.40 4.72 6.76
CA PRO A 92 -30.71 6.13 6.59
C PRO A 92 -31.78 6.31 5.50
N PRO A 93 -32.77 7.19 5.68
CA PRO A 93 -33.80 7.50 4.66
C PRO A 93 -33.25 8.20 3.41
N SER A 94 -31.93 8.39 3.28
CA SER A 94 -31.32 9.23 2.23
C SER A 94 -31.14 8.55 0.88
N LEU A 95 -31.29 7.22 0.80
CA LEU A 95 -31.34 6.48 -0.46
C LEU A 95 -32.50 5.50 -0.35
N SER A 96 -33.71 6.04 -0.38
CA SER A 96 -34.90 5.20 -0.41
C SER A 96 -34.74 4.22 -1.58
N THR A 97 -35.03 2.94 -1.35
CA THR A 97 -35.03 1.85 -2.35
C THR A 97 -35.75 2.23 -3.66
N SER A 98 -36.61 3.25 -3.61
CA SER A 98 -37.28 3.93 -4.71
C SER A 98 -36.35 4.61 -5.73
N GLU A 99 -35.24 5.22 -5.29
CA GLU A 99 -34.31 5.96 -6.15
C GLU A 99 -33.43 5.01 -6.98
N LEU A 100 -33.03 3.87 -6.41
CA LEU A 100 -32.38 2.78 -7.14
C LEU A 100 -33.26 2.18 -8.23
N ARG A 101 -34.60 2.21 -8.06
CA ARG A 101 -35.57 1.73 -9.06
C ARG A 101 -35.69 2.66 -10.28
N LEU A 102 -35.15 3.88 -10.20
CA LEU A 102 -35.21 4.89 -11.24
C LEU A 102 -33.87 5.11 -11.96
N LEU A 103 -32.94 4.15 -11.90
CA LEU A 103 -31.78 4.19 -12.79
C LEU A 103 -32.24 3.98 -14.24
N THR A 104 -32.37 5.07 -14.98
CA THR A 104 -32.62 5.03 -16.42
C THR A 104 -31.39 4.45 -17.11
N ILE A 105 -31.49 3.19 -17.54
CA ILE A 105 -30.55 2.56 -18.45
C ILE A 105 -30.90 3.06 -19.85
N ASP A 106 -29.96 3.72 -20.51
CA ASP A 106 -30.15 4.28 -21.86
C ASP A 106 -29.35 3.51 -22.93
N TYR A 107 -28.44 2.62 -22.52
CA TYR A 107 -27.54 1.94 -23.43
C TYR A 107 -27.46 0.43 -23.20
N ASP A 108 -27.44 -0.31 -24.31
CA ASP A 108 -27.27 -1.75 -24.35
C ASP A 108 -25.80 -2.12 -24.62
N VAL A 109 -25.15 -2.71 -23.62
CA VAL A 109 -23.74 -3.11 -23.66
C VAL A 109 -23.41 -4.06 -24.80
N ARG A 110 -24.38 -4.83 -25.29
CA ARG A 110 -24.17 -5.76 -26.41
C ARG A 110 -23.79 -5.04 -27.70
N LYS A 111 -24.20 -3.77 -27.85
CA LYS A 111 -23.88 -2.93 -29.00
C LYS A 111 -22.55 -2.21 -28.85
N PHE A 112 -21.92 -2.25 -27.67
CA PHE A 112 -20.71 -1.49 -27.37
C PHE A 112 -19.57 -1.81 -28.33
N THR A 113 -19.33 -3.09 -28.62
CA THR A 113 -18.27 -3.50 -29.55
C THR A 113 -18.55 -3.04 -30.98
N THR A 114 -19.81 -3.04 -31.41
CA THR A 114 -20.20 -2.58 -32.76
C THR A 114 -20.08 -1.06 -32.89
N ASP A 115 -20.57 -0.33 -31.90
CA ASP A 115 -20.64 1.13 -31.94
C ASP A 115 -19.28 1.79 -31.67
N PHE A 116 -18.43 1.17 -30.84
CA PHE A 116 -17.17 1.77 -30.35
C PHE A 116 -15.93 0.95 -30.67
N GLY A 117 -16.04 -0.17 -31.38
CA GLY A 117 -14.89 -1.01 -31.77
C GLY A 117 -13.89 -0.35 -32.72
N HIS A 118 -14.24 0.81 -33.28
CA HIS A 118 -13.37 1.61 -34.15
C HIS A 118 -12.41 2.54 -33.38
N LEU A 119 -12.63 2.74 -32.07
CA LEU A 119 -11.79 3.60 -31.24
C LEU A 119 -10.38 3.02 -31.09
N LYS A 120 -9.36 3.88 -31.18
CA LYS A 120 -7.96 3.49 -30.99
C LYS A 120 -7.57 3.51 -29.52
N SER A 121 -6.44 2.88 -29.21
CA SER A 121 -5.87 2.90 -27.86
C SER A 121 -5.59 4.34 -27.40
N GLY A 122 -6.14 4.73 -26.25
CA GLY A 122 -6.00 6.08 -25.69
C GLY A 122 -7.01 7.11 -26.21
N GLU A 123 -7.92 6.71 -27.09
CA GLU A 123 -8.99 7.58 -27.57
C GLU A 123 -10.17 7.60 -26.58
N HIS A 124 -10.74 8.79 -26.35
CA HIS A 124 -11.86 8.99 -25.43
C HIS A 124 -12.91 9.86 -26.13
N ASN A 125 -14.13 9.34 -26.29
CA ASN A 125 -15.26 10.13 -26.77
C ASN A 125 -16.03 10.70 -25.57
N LYS A 126 -15.91 12.01 -25.32
CA LYS A 126 -16.58 12.70 -24.22
C LYS A 126 -17.98 13.22 -24.57
N ASP A 127 -18.35 13.21 -25.86
CA ASP A 127 -19.62 13.76 -26.33
C ASP A 127 -20.80 12.81 -26.03
N LYS A 128 -20.53 11.50 -25.96
CA LYS A 128 -21.54 10.49 -25.69
C LYS A 128 -21.49 10.02 -24.24
N ILE A 129 -22.50 10.42 -23.46
CA ILE A 129 -22.74 9.91 -22.11
C ILE A 129 -23.63 8.67 -22.22
N LEU A 130 -23.20 7.56 -21.62
CA LEU A 130 -23.93 6.29 -21.62
C LEU A 130 -24.20 5.85 -20.17
N ARG A 131 -25.40 5.33 -19.94
CA ARG A 131 -25.88 4.76 -18.68
C ARG A 131 -26.20 3.29 -18.89
N VAL A 132 -25.43 2.45 -18.23
CA VAL A 132 -25.43 1.00 -18.41
C VAL A 132 -25.75 0.31 -17.09
N GLY A 133 -26.66 -0.65 -17.14
CA GLY A 133 -26.84 -1.63 -16.06
C GLY A 133 -25.93 -2.85 -16.29
N ALA A 134 -25.11 -3.21 -15.31
CA ALA A 134 -24.23 -4.38 -15.43
C ALA A 134 -23.93 -5.06 -14.08
N ARG A 135 -23.52 -6.33 -14.13
CA ARG A 135 -23.04 -7.07 -12.96
C ARG A 135 -21.51 -7.00 -12.88
N ILE A 136 -20.98 -6.65 -11.72
CA ILE A 136 -19.54 -6.69 -11.41
C ILE A 136 -19.11 -8.15 -11.28
N TYR A 137 -18.04 -8.52 -11.98
CA TYR A 137 -17.39 -9.84 -11.88
C TYR A 137 -16.05 -9.77 -11.20
N ASN A 138 -15.30 -8.70 -11.44
CA ASN A 138 -14.02 -8.47 -10.83
C ASN A 138 -13.84 -6.98 -10.58
N LYS A 139 -13.13 -6.65 -9.51
CA LYS A 139 -12.74 -5.30 -9.15
C LYS A 139 -11.24 -5.28 -8.92
N ARG A 140 -10.56 -4.31 -9.51
CA ARG A 140 -9.11 -4.13 -9.40
C ARG A 140 -8.81 -2.67 -9.15
N ALA A 141 -8.29 -2.34 -7.98
CA ALA A 141 -7.79 -1.00 -7.70
C ALA A 141 -6.35 -0.86 -8.20
N SER A 142 -6.04 0.28 -8.83
CA SER A 142 -4.70 0.64 -9.31
C SER A 142 -4.30 1.99 -8.71
N GLY A 143 -4.14 2.00 -7.39
CA GLY A 143 -3.97 3.22 -6.60
C GLY A 143 -5.30 3.77 -6.09
N SER A 144 -5.25 4.94 -5.44
CA SER A 144 -6.42 5.56 -4.80
C SER A 144 -7.36 6.29 -5.76
N LYS A 145 -6.89 6.61 -6.98
CA LYS A 145 -7.62 7.45 -7.95
C LYS A 145 -8.09 6.71 -9.20
N LEU A 146 -7.84 5.40 -9.26
CA LEU A 146 -8.09 4.58 -10.44
C LEU A 146 -8.57 3.19 -10.02
N VAL A 147 -9.78 2.85 -10.42
CA VAL A 147 -10.39 1.54 -10.16
C VAL A 147 -10.90 0.96 -11.46
N PHE A 148 -10.66 -0.32 -11.69
CA PHE A 148 -11.16 -1.06 -12.83
C PHE A 148 -12.22 -2.06 -12.38
N TYR A 149 -13.35 -2.08 -13.07
CA TYR A 149 -14.36 -3.12 -12.92
C TYR A 149 -14.45 -3.93 -14.20
N ASP A 150 -14.33 -5.25 -14.08
CA ASP A 150 -14.78 -6.13 -15.15
C ASP A 150 -16.25 -6.40 -14.93
N VAL A 151 -17.09 -5.90 -15.82
CA VAL A 151 -18.53 -6.11 -15.79
C VAL A 151 -18.95 -7.06 -16.90
N ARG A 152 -20.03 -7.84 -16.67
CA ARG A 152 -20.64 -8.62 -17.74
C ARG A 152 -22.15 -8.41 -17.81
N VAL A 153 -22.64 -8.40 -19.04
CA VAL A 153 -24.05 -8.31 -19.39
C VAL A 153 -24.32 -9.33 -20.48
N GLU A 154 -25.20 -10.29 -20.21
CA GLU A 154 -25.65 -11.29 -21.20
C GLU A 154 -24.50 -12.00 -21.97
N GLY A 155 -23.38 -12.28 -21.29
CA GLY A 155 -22.22 -12.96 -21.87
C GLY A 155 -21.17 -12.03 -22.49
N VAL A 156 -21.45 -10.74 -22.65
CA VAL A 156 -20.48 -9.73 -23.10
C VAL A 156 -19.69 -9.20 -21.91
N LYS A 157 -18.37 -9.10 -22.06
CA LYS A 157 -17.47 -8.51 -21.04
C LYS A 157 -17.10 -7.09 -21.47
N VAL A 158 -17.25 -6.13 -20.56
CA VAL A 158 -16.75 -4.76 -20.72
C VAL A 158 -15.92 -4.38 -19.50
N GLN A 159 -14.85 -3.64 -19.72
CA GLN A 159 -14.03 -3.08 -18.65
C GLN A 159 -14.45 -1.63 -18.40
N VAL A 160 -14.82 -1.32 -17.15
CA VAL A 160 -15.10 0.04 -16.71
C VAL A 160 -13.84 0.59 -16.07
N MET A 161 -13.35 1.71 -16.58
CA MET A 161 -12.21 2.44 -16.05
C MET A 161 -12.73 3.66 -15.28
N CYS A 162 -12.70 3.59 -13.96
CA CYS A 162 -13.14 4.68 -13.08
C CYS A 162 -11.93 5.54 -12.68
N GLN A 163 -11.89 6.78 -13.16
CA GLN A 163 -10.85 7.77 -12.84
C GLN A 163 -11.43 8.86 -11.94
N ALA A 164 -10.72 9.21 -10.87
CA ALA A 164 -11.17 10.25 -9.94
C ALA A 164 -11.32 11.64 -10.59
N GLN A 165 -10.62 11.89 -11.70
CA GLN A 165 -10.67 13.17 -12.43
C GLN A 165 -11.96 13.37 -13.23
N GLU A 166 -12.63 12.29 -13.61
CA GLU A 166 -13.84 12.31 -14.45
C GLU A 166 -15.12 12.13 -13.61
N VAL A 167 -15.01 12.20 -12.29
CA VAL A 167 -16.17 12.12 -11.38
C VAL A 167 -16.93 13.43 -11.42
N THR A 168 -18.20 13.35 -11.82
CA THR A 168 -19.14 14.47 -11.79
C THR A 168 -20.26 14.15 -10.80
N GLY A 169 -20.06 14.46 -9.52
CA GLY A 169 -21.09 14.25 -8.49
C GLY A 169 -20.64 14.69 -7.09
N ASP A 170 -21.62 14.80 -6.19
CA ASP A 170 -21.40 15.25 -4.81
C ASP A 170 -20.77 14.19 -3.90
N VAL A 171 -20.80 12.92 -4.32
CA VAL A 171 -20.24 11.79 -3.56
C VAL A 171 -18.76 11.63 -3.89
N SER A 172 -17.91 11.49 -2.87
CA SER A 172 -16.47 11.30 -3.05
C SER A 172 -16.15 10.01 -3.82
N PHE A 173 -15.05 10.02 -4.58
CA PHE A 173 -14.60 8.84 -5.35
C PHE A 173 -14.42 7.59 -4.46
N ASP A 174 -13.89 7.79 -3.25
CA ASP A 174 -13.68 6.69 -2.29
C ASP A 174 -15.01 6.11 -1.81
N ASP A 175 -15.99 6.96 -1.48
CA ASP A 175 -17.30 6.53 -0.99
C ASP A 175 -18.11 5.81 -2.08
N GLN A 176 -18.00 6.24 -3.34
CA GLN A 176 -18.64 5.57 -4.48
C GLN A 176 -18.15 4.12 -4.66
N HIS A 177 -16.89 3.85 -4.34
CA HIS A 177 -16.27 2.54 -4.55
C HIS A 177 -16.16 1.68 -3.28
N LEU A 178 -16.46 2.26 -2.11
CA LEU A 178 -16.39 1.60 -0.82
C LEU A 178 -17.31 0.38 -0.75
N HIS A 179 -18.54 0.54 -1.21
CA HIS A 179 -19.58 -0.48 -1.09
C HIS A 179 -19.66 -1.43 -2.29
N LEU A 180 -18.99 -1.14 -3.40
CA LEU A 180 -19.00 -2.02 -4.58
C LEU A 180 -18.05 -3.20 -4.40
N ARG A 181 -18.58 -4.42 -4.58
CA ARG A 181 -17.90 -5.72 -4.46
C ARG A 181 -18.31 -6.61 -5.62
#